data_AF-A1DKR1-F1
#
_entry.id   AF-A1DKR1-F1
#
_cell.length_a   1.000
_cell.length_b   1.000
_cell.length_c   1.000
_cell.angle_alpha   90.00
_cell.angle_beta   90.00
_cell.angle_gamma   90.00
#
_symmetry.space_group_name_H-M   'P 1'
#
loop_
_entity.id
_entity.type
_entity.pdbx_description
1 polymer ?
#
loop_
_entity_poly.entity_id
_entity_poly.type
_entity_poly.pdbx_seq_one_letter_code
_entity_poly.pdbx_strand_id
1 'polypeptide(L)'
;MALNISMPPFPGPQLLLGSLPLLVLSESRSRSHAGTVLFKMLSSVTFIIGPLLTTSTNWSSYRLWITIGLVFSLAGDFFLLPSRSEFYNSPSSDQAKPISIFFQLGVVAFALAHIAYIVAFLQDTKAISSGTLTTTFIATMLVAKWLGVIYPPEQSSARSNLLNLTIAPDMKPLVLLYALIISSMFAVALATNPLIPTTTWLSQRGLGAGMFVVSDVFVAKDAFGISPSPEKPSWLRIAVGYGLYFWGQMVLAGTVEMT
;
A
#
# COMPACT_ATOMS: atom_id res chain seq x y z
N MET A 1 -6.61 25.46 -8.93
CA MET A 1 -5.23 25.39 -8.43
C MET A 1 -4.75 23.95 -8.65
N ALA A 2 -3.76 23.73 -9.50
CA ALA A 2 -3.32 22.37 -9.85
C ALA A 2 -2.45 21.78 -8.73
N LEU A 3 -2.61 20.47 -8.46
CA LEU A 3 -1.72 19.74 -7.57
C LEU A 3 -0.37 19.55 -8.27
N ASN A 4 0.67 20.26 -7.83
CA ASN A 4 2.03 20.04 -8.33
C ASN A 4 2.62 18.80 -7.65
N ILE A 5 2.44 17.65 -8.28
CA ILE A 5 3.08 16.39 -7.86
C ILE A 5 4.50 16.38 -8.44
N SER A 6 5.52 16.31 -7.57
CA SER A 6 6.88 16.00 -8.01
C SER A 6 7.00 14.48 -8.20
N MET A 7 7.55 14.06 -9.34
CA MET A 7 7.85 12.66 -9.60
C MET A 7 9.35 12.44 -9.47
N PRO A 8 9.79 11.23 -9.07
CA PRO A 8 11.21 10.91 -9.06
C PRO A 8 11.85 11.05 -10.45
N PRO A 9 13.17 11.27 -10.50
CA PRO A 9 13.88 11.46 -11.77
C PRO A 9 13.83 10.21 -12.65
N PHE A 10 14.14 10.41 -13.93
CA PHE A 10 14.40 9.32 -14.86
C PHE A 10 15.44 8.34 -14.26
N PRO A 11 15.27 7.00 -14.39
CA PRO A 11 14.28 6.29 -15.23
C PRO A 11 13.02 5.78 -14.50
N GLY A 12 12.80 6.12 -13.22
CA GLY A 12 11.81 5.45 -12.37
C GLY A 12 10.38 5.42 -12.94
N PRO A 13 9.74 6.58 -13.17
CA PRO A 13 8.37 6.64 -13.69
C PRO A 13 8.20 5.97 -15.07
N GLN A 14 9.19 6.09 -15.96
CA GLN A 14 9.15 5.50 -17.30
C GLN A 14 9.23 3.98 -17.25
N LEU A 15 10.08 3.43 -16.38
CA LEU A 15 10.15 2.00 -16.16
C LEU A 15 8.83 1.48 -15.59
N LEU A 16 8.21 2.20 -14.65
CA LEU A 16 6.94 1.80 -14.05
C LEU A 16 5.81 1.80 -15.09
N LEU A 17 5.76 2.81 -15.96
CA LEU A 17 4.80 2.88 -17.07
C LEU A 17 4.88 1.67 -18.01
N GLY A 18 6.06 1.07 -18.17
CA GLY A 18 6.25 -0.16 -18.94
C GLY A 18 5.97 -1.43 -18.13
N SER A 19 6.54 -1.54 -16.92
CA SER A 19 6.52 -2.76 -16.12
C SER A 19 5.14 -3.05 -15.51
N LEU A 20 4.38 -2.02 -15.12
CA LEU A 20 3.08 -2.19 -14.48
C LEU A 20 2.01 -2.76 -15.43
N PRO A 21 1.83 -2.27 -16.67
CA PRO A 21 0.93 -2.92 -17.63
C PRO A 21 1.34 -4.36 -17.94
N LEU A 22 2.65 -4.64 -18.02
CA LEU A 22 3.15 -6.00 -18.24
C LEU A 22 2.86 -6.91 -17.03
N LEU A 23 2.95 -6.41 -15.80
CA LEU A 23 2.52 -7.11 -14.60
C LEU A 23 1.02 -7.44 -14.66
N VAL A 24 0.18 -6.44 -14.93
CA VAL A 24 -1.28 -6.61 -15.04
C VAL A 24 -1.62 -7.63 -16.14
N LEU A 25 -0.98 -7.56 -17.31
CA LEU A 25 -1.18 -8.51 -18.40
C LEU A 25 -0.69 -9.92 -18.04
N SER A 26 0.47 -10.04 -17.38
CA SER A 26 1.01 -11.31 -16.93
C SER A 26 0.05 -12.01 -15.97
N GLU A 27 -0.52 -11.26 -15.02
CA GLU A 27 -1.41 -11.81 -14.01
C GLU A 27 -2.82 -12.09 -14.54
N SER A 28 -3.38 -11.18 -15.33
CA SER A 28 -4.76 -11.30 -15.85
C SER A 28 -4.89 -12.28 -17.01
N ARG A 29 -3.93 -12.32 -17.94
CA ARG A 29 -4.05 -13.06 -19.21
C ARG A 29 -3.12 -14.27 -19.29
N SER A 30 -1.84 -14.09 -18.98
CA SER A 30 -0.84 -15.16 -19.15
C SER A 30 -0.80 -16.16 -17.99
N ARG A 31 -1.20 -15.73 -16.79
CA ARG A 31 -0.99 -16.45 -15.51
C ARG A 31 0.44 -17.00 -15.38
N SER A 32 1.41 -16.30 -15.97
CA SER A 32 2.80 -16.73 -15.92
C SER A 32 3.36 -16.34 -14.57
N HIS A 33 3.58 -17.33 -13.71
CA HIS A 33 4.17 -17.08 -12.39
C HIS A 33 5.52 -16.36 -12.51
N ALA A 34 6.36 -16.77 -13.47
CA ALA A 34 7.64 -16.12 -13.75
C ALA A 34 7.46 -14.67 -14.23
N GLY A 35 6.48 -14.41 -15.09
CA GLY A 35 6.17 -13.05 -15.57
C GLY A 35 5.67 -12.15 -14.44
N THR A 36 4.77 -12.65 -13.59
CA THR A 36 4.24 -11.89 -12.45
C THR A 36 5.35 -11.58 -11.44
N VAL A 37 6.20 -12.55 -11.13
CA VAL A 37 7.38 -12.33 -10.25
C VAL A 37 8.31 -11.28 -10.86
N LEU A 38 8.69 -11.44 -12.13
CA LEU A 38 9.62 -10.54 -12.80
C LEU A 38 9.08 -9.10 -12.86
N PHE A 39 7.86 -8.91 -13.38
CA PHE A 39 7.31 -7.58 -13.56
C PHE A 39 6.90 -6.92 -12.25
N LYS A 40 6.54 -7.69 -11.22
CA LYS A 40 6.30 -7.15 -9.88
C LYS A 40 7.60 -6.63 -9.29
N MET A 41 8.65 -7.44 -9.24
CA MET A 41 9.95 -7.02 -8.72
C MET A 41 10.54 -5.85 -9.53
N LEU A 42 10.40 -5.87 -10.86
CA LEU A 42 10.83 -4.76 -11.70
C LEU A 42 10.08 -3.48 -11.36
N SER A 43 8.75 -3.54 -11.23
CA SER A 43 7.91 -2.41 -10.83
C SER A 43 8.29 -1.90 -9.44
N SER A 44 8.61 -2.80 -8.50
CA SER A 44 9.01 -2.43 -7.14
C SER A 44 10.36 -1.72 -7.10
N VAL A 45 11.34 -2.16 -7.88
CA VAL A 45 12.65 -1.50 -7.93
C VAL A 45 12.53 -0.06 -8.45
N THR A 46 11.55 0.24 -9.31
CA THR A 46 11.41 1.59 -9.90
C THR A 46 11.21 2.70 -8.88
N PHE A 47 10.52 2.44 -7.77
CA PHE A 47 10.26 3.46 -6.76
C PHE A 47 11.48 3.70 -5.83
N ILE A 48 12.42 2.76 -5.76
CA ILE A 48 13.69 2.92 -5.01
C ILE A 48 14.71 3.69 -5.83
N ILE A 49 14.73 3.50 -7.15
CA ILE A 49 15.66 4.17 -8.06
C ILE A 49 15.60 5.70 -7.88
N GLY A 50 14.40 6.24 -7.71
CA GLY A 50 14.19 7.67 -7.51
C GLY A 50 15.06 8.27 -6.40
N PRO A 51 14.78 7.96 -5.12
CA PRO A 51 15.55 8.48 -3.99
C PRO A 51 17.04 8.11 -4.00
N LEU A 52 17.44 7.04 -4.70
CA LEU A 52 18.87 6.70 -4.85
C LEU A 52 19.58 7.58 -5.89
N LEU A 53 18.89 7.94 -6.98
CA LEU A 53 19.45 8.76 -8.06
C LEU A 53 19.22 10.26 -7.89
N THR A 54 18.47 10.69 -6.87
CA THR A 54 18.33 12.11 -6.50
C THR A 54 19.72 12.75 -6.36
N THR A 55 19.93 13.84 -7.10
CA THR A 55 21.24 14.49 -7.30
C THR A 55 21.75 15.27 -6.09
N SER A 56 20.94 15.41 -5.04
CA SER A 56 21.38 16.02 -3.77
C SER A 56 22.42 15.13 -3.10
N THR A 57 23.60 15.67 -2.85
CA THR A 57 24.73 14.97 -2.20
C THR A 57 24.53 14.75 -0.71
N ASN A 58 23.59 15.49 -0.08
CA ASN A 58 23.30 15.37 1.35
C ASN A 58 22.08 14.49 1.58
N TRP A 59 22.23 13.46 2.39
CA TRP A 59 21.13 12.62 2.83
C TRP A 59 20.43 13.26 4.02
N SER A 60 19.27 13.89 3.77
CA SER A 60 18.39 14.35 4.84
C SER A 60 17.79 13.16 5.59
N SER A 61 17.47 13.34 6.88
CA SER A 61 16.78 12.30 7.66
C SER A 61 15.45 11.89 7.01
N TYR A 62 14.75 12.85 6.41
CA TYR A 62 13.54 12.59 5.63
C TYR A 62 13.79 11.62 4.47
N ARG A 63 14.76 11.91 3.61
CA ARG A 63 15.16 11.04 2.49
C ARG A 63 15.51 9.64 2.96
N LEU A 64 16.24 9.53 4.07
CA LEU A 64 16.61 8.25 4.65
C LEU A 64 15.37 7.42 5.04
N TRP A 65 14.44 8.00 5.79
CA TRP A 65 13.23 7.28 6.24
C TRP A 65 12.28 6.94 5.10
N ILE A 66 12.09 7.82 4.11
CA ILE A 66 11.35 7.47 2.89
C ILE A 66 12.02 6.31 2.15
N THR A 67 13.34 6.35 1.99
CA THR A 67 14.10 5.27 1.32
C THR A 67 13.99 3.95 2.08
N ILE A 68 14.11 3.97 3.41
CA ILE A 68 13.90 2.79 4.26
C ILE A 68 12.50 2.22 4.05
N GLY A 69 11.47 3.07 4.01
CA GLY A 69 10.10 2.62 3.76
C GLY A 69 9.91 1.97 2.39
N LEU A 70 10.55 2.53 1.36
CA LEU A 70 10.53 1.96 0.01
C LEU A 70 11.27 0.60 -0.04
N VAL A 71 12.41 0.47 0.64
CA VAL A 71 13.13 -0.82 0.75
C VAL A 71 12.28 -1.86 1.47
N PHE A 72 11.60 -1.50 2.56
CA PHE A 72 10.67 -2.41 3.22
C PHE A 72 9.47 -2.77 2.35
N SER A 73 8.99 -1.85 1.51
CA SER A 73 7.93 -2.12 0.56
C SER A 73 8.35 -3.12 -0.52
N LEU A 74 9.58 -3.00 -1.04
CA LEU A 74 10.17 -3.99 -1.94
C LEU A 74 10.30 -5.36 -1.24
N ALA A 75 10.75 -5.38 0.01
CA ALA A 75 10.83 -6.62 0.78
C ALA A 75 9.44 -7.23 1.00
N GLY A 76 8.42 -6.41 1.27
CA GLY A 76 7.03 -6.83 1.35
C GLY A 76 6.53 -7.43 0.05
N ASP A 77 6.81 -6.80 -1.09
CA ASP A 77 6.47 -7.33 -2.41
C ASP A 77 7.13 -8.69 -2.66
N PHE A 78 8.39 -8.85 -2.26
CA PHE A 78 9.14 -10.10 -2.36
C PHE A 78 8.52 -11.21 -1.50
N PHE A 79 8.17 -10.92 -0.24
CA PHE A 79 7.54 -11.91 0.65
C PHE A 79 6.10 -12.24 0.25
N LEU A 80 5.37 -11.29 -0.34
CA LEU A 80 4.03 -11.52 -0.88
C LEU A 80 4.04 -12.15 -2.27
N LEU A 81 5.21 -12.48 -2.86
CA LEU A 81 5.24 -13.32 -4.05
C LEU A 81 4.67 -14.69 -3.69
N PRO A 82 3.55 -15.11 -4.29
CA PRO A 82 2.94 -16.36 -3.90
C PRO A 82 3.87 -17.51 -4.28
N SER A 83 4.10 -18.44 -3.36
CA SER A 83 4.72 -19.72 -3.73
C SER A 83 3.79 -20.44 -4.72
N ARG A 84 4.34 -21.14 -5.72
CA ARG A 84 3.60 -21.78 -6.83
C ARG A 84 2.31 -22.51 -6.42
N SER A 85 2.25 -23.08 -5.22
CA SER A 85 1.10 -23.84 -4.73
C SER A 85 -0.15 -22.99 -4.46
N GLU A 86 0.01 -21.70 -4.15
CA GLU A 86 -1.12 -20.79 -3.89
C GLU A 86 -1.79 -20.26 -5.16
N PHE A 87 -1.10 -20.30 -6.30
CA PHE A 87 -1.61 -19.83 -7.60
C PHE A 87 -2.58 -20.80 -8.29
N TYR A 88 -2.44 -22.10 -8.04
CA TYR A 88 -3.11 -23.13 -8.84
C TYR A 88 -4.05 -24.04 -8.06
N ASN A 89 -3.87 -24.16 -6.75
CA ASN A 89 -4.73 -25.01 -5.93
C ASN A 89 -5.81 -24.15 -5.28
N SER A 90 -6.98 -24.10 -5.92
CA SER A 90 -8.22 -23.74 -5.24
C SER A 90 -8.58 -24.92 -4.32
N PRO A 91 -8.57 -24.77 -2.98
CA PRO A 91 -9.13 -25.81 -2.14
C PRO A 91 -10.65 -25.84 -2.37
N SER A 92 -11.20 -27.05 -2.37
CA SER A 92 -12.64 -27.29 -2.17
C SER A 92 -13.14 -26.53 -0.94
N SER A 93 -14.37 -26.00 -1.04
CA SER A 93 -15.01 -24.90 -0.31
C SER A 93 -15.00 -24.87 1.23
N ASP A 94 -14.41 -25.83 1.93
CA ASP A 94 -14.75 -26.07 3.35
C ASP A 94 -13.58 -25.91 4.34
N GLN A 95 -12.39 -25.48 3.91
CA GLN A 95 -11.26 -25.24 4.82
C GLN A 95 -10.67 -23.85 4.63
N ALA A 96 -10.76 -23.04 5.69
CA ALA A 96 -10.04 -21.78 5.81
C ALA A 96 -8.55 -22.05 5.56
N LYS A 97 -8.00 -21.45 4.49
CA LYS A 97 -6.61 -21.63 4.09
C LYS A 97 -5.69 -21.18 5.24
N PRO A 98 -4.76 -22.03 5.74
CA PRO A 98 -3.77 -21.55 6.69
C PRO A 98 -2.92 -20.49 5.99
N ILE A 99 -2.83 -19.31 6.60
CA ILE A 99 -2.10 -18.19 6.02
C ILE A 99 -0.61 -18.49 6.09
N SER A 100 0.10 -18.33 4.98
CA SER A 100 1.52 -18.64 4.91
C SER A 100 2.34 -17.66 5.76
N ILE A 101 3.43 -18.15 6.35
CA ILE A 101 4.38 -17.30 7.11
C ILE A 101 4.95 -16.20 6.20
N PHE A 102 5.17 -16.49 4.90
CA PHE A 102 5.59 -15.51 3.91
C PHE A 102 4.58 -14.37 3.74
N PHE A 103 3.28 -14.67 3.71
CA PHE A 103 2.25 -13.63 3.71
C PHE A 103 2.34 -12.75 4.95
N GLN A 104 2.49 -13.34 6.14
CA GLN A 104 2.63 -12.59 7.39
C GLN A 104 3.89 -11.70 7.39
N LEU A 105 5.03 -12.23 6.93
CA LEU A 105 6.27 -11.47 6.78
C LEU A 105 6.10 -10.31 5.79
N GLY A 106 5.36 -10.52 4.70
CA GLY A 106 5.01 -9.46 3.76
C GLY A 106 4.19 -8.35 4.41
N VAL A 107 3.13 -8.70 5.15
CA VAL A 107 2.31 -7.75 5.91
C VAL A 107 3.15 -6.97 6.93
N VAL A 108 4.05 -7.65 7.64
CA VAL A 108 4.97 -7.00 8.61
C VAL A 108 5.94 -6.06 7.90
N ALA A 109 6.52 -6.45 6.76
CA ALA A 109 7.41 -5.59 5.99
C ALA A 109 6.67 -4.33 5.50
N PHE A 110 5.43 -4.46 5.00
CA PHE A 110 4.61 -3.30 4.67
C PHE A 110 4.27 -2.44 5.90
N ALA A 111 3.97 -3.04 7.05
CA ALA A 111 3.76 -2.29 8.29
C ALA A 111 5.00 -1.44 8.65
N LEU A 112 6.20 -2.02 8.56
CA LEU A 112 7.46 -1.32 8.80
C LEU A 112 7.69 -0.20 7.78
N ALA A 113 7.30 -0.40 6.52
CA ALA A 113 7.35 0.65 5.50
C ALA A 113 6.49 1.86 5.90
N HIS A 114 5.24 1.62 6.30
CA HIS A 114 4.34 2.68 6.74
C HIS A 114 4.81 3.38 8.02
N ILE A 115 5.41 2.66 8.97
CA ILE A 115 6.08 3.25 10.15
C ILE A 115 7.22 4.18 9.71
N ALA A 116 8.06 3.76 8.78
CA ALA A 116 9.14 4.60 8.27
C ALA A 116 8.59 5.89 7.61
N TYR A 117 7.49 5.80 6.87
CA TYR A 117 6.81 6.97 6.30
C TYR A 117 6.24 7.92 7.38
N ILE A 118 5.62 7.37 8.43
CA ILE A 118 5.17 8.17 9.59
C ILE A 118 6.34 8.95 10.18
N VAL A 119 7.46 8.28 10.45
CA VAL A 119 8.65 8.91 11.03
C VAL A 119 9.19 9.99 10.10
N ALA A 120 9.24 9.75 8.79
CA ALA A 120 9.65 10.75 7.81
C ALA A 120 8.76 12.01 7.88
N PHE A 121 7.44 11.84 7.85
CA PHE A 121 6.50 12.96 7.87
C PHE A 121 6.55 13.78 9.15
N LEU A 122 6.79 13.13 10.30
CA LEU A 122 6.95 13.80 11.59
C LEU A 122 8.29 14.53 11.73
N GLN A 123 9.34 14.08 11.04
CA GLN A 123 10.64 14.76 11.05
C GLN A 123 10.67 16.00 10.14
N ASP A 124 9.96 15.96 9.02
CA ASP A 124 9.82 17.09 8.11
C ASP A 124 8.47 17.80 8.32
N THR A 125 8.28 18.39 9.49
CA THR A 125 7.07 19.20 9.76
C THR A 125 7.34 20.46 10.57
N LYS A 126 6.64 21.54 10.22
CA LYS A 126 6.62 22.79 10.99
C LYS A 126 5.60 22.77 12.11
N ALA A 127 4.47 22.13 11.88
CA ALA A 127 3.33 22.12 12.80
C ALA A 127 2.42 20.93 12.50
N ILE A 128 1.82 20.40 13.56
CA ILE A 128 0.88 19.29 13.52
C ILE A 128 -0.51 19.81 13.87
N SER A 129 -1.48 19.61 12.99
CA SER A 129 -2.89 19.89 13.28
C SER A 129 -3.48 18.73 14.09
N SER A 130 -3.53 18.85 15.42
CA SER A 130 -4.06 17.78 16.31
C SER A 130 -5.51 17.42 15.98
N GLY A 131 -6.32 18.41 15.56
CA GLY A 131 -7.70 18.20 15.13
C GLY A 131 -7.77 17.32 13.88
N THR A 132 -7.02 17.65 12.83
CA THR A 132 -6.92 16.84 11.61
C THR A 132 -6.38 15.44 11.91
N LEU A 133 -5.32 15.33 12.73
CA LEU A 133 -4.73 14.04 13.10
C LEU A 133 -5.77 13.12 13.75
N THR A 134 -6.44 13.61 14.79
CA THR A 134 -7.40 12.82 15.58
C THR A 134 -8.63 12.48 14.75
N THR A 135 -9.19 13.45 14.02
CA THR A 135 -10.39 13.24 13.22
C THR A 135 -10.14 12.30 12.05
N THR A 136 -9.04 12.47 11.31
CA THR A 136 -8.68 11.57 10.22
C THR A 136 -8.42 10.15 10.75
N PHE A 137 -7.65 9.99 11.82
CA PHE A 137 -7.37 8.67 12.39
C PHE A 137 -8.66 7.94 12.79
N ILE A 138 -9.54 8.61 13.54
CA ILE A 138 -10.83 8.03 13.96
C ILE A 138 -11.69 7.70 12.74
N ALA A 139 -11.80 8.63 11.78
CA ALA A 139 -12.60 8.43 10.59
C ALA A 139 -12.11 7.22 9.78
N THR A 140 -10.80 7.09 9.54
CA THR A 140 -10.21 5.97 8.81
C THR A 140 -10.42 4.64 9.55
N MET A 141 -10.29 4.62 10.88
CA MET A 141 -10.56 3.43 11.69
C MET A 141 -12.03 3.00 11.64
N LEU A 142 -12.96 3.96 11.68
CA LEU A 142 -14.39 3.70 11.55
C LEU A 142 -14.73 3.16 10.16
N VAL A 143 -14.15 3.73 9.11
CA VAL A 143 -14.29 3.22 7.74
C VAL A 143 -13.73 1.81 7.61
N ALA A 144 -12.55 1.54 8.16
CA ALA A 144 -11.95 0.20 8.15
C ALA A 144 -12.83 -0.84 8.86
N LYS A 145 -13.43 -0.47 10.01
CA LYS A 145 -14.41 -1.31 10.70
C LYS A 145 -15.68 -1.52 9.88
N TRP A 146 -16.23 -0.46 9.29
CA TRP A 146 -17.44 -0.55 8.44
C TRP A 146 -17.22 -1.47 7.23
N LEU A 147 -16.06 -1.36 6.58
CA LEU A 147 -15.65 -2.21 5.46
C LEU A 147 -15.44 -3.68 5.86
N GLY A 148 -15.25 -3.98 7.15
CA GLY A 148 -14.99 -5.33 7.67
C GLY A 148 -13.51 -5.68 7.83
N VAL A 149 -12.60 -4.72 7.66
CA VAL A 149 -11.15 -4.96 7.83
C VAL A 149 -10.81 -5.22 9.30
N ILE A 150 -11.54 -4.59 10.22
CA ILE A 150 -11.32 -4.70 11.66
C ILE A 150 -12.44 -5.52 12.30
N TYR A 151 -12.09 -6.71 12.80
CA TYR A 151 -13.01 -7.65 13.46
C TYR A 151 -14.36 -7.80 12.72
N PRO A 152 -14.35 -8.31 11.47
CA PRO A 152 -15.59 -8.47 10.72
C PRO A 152 -16.56 -9.40 11.46
N PRO A 153 -17.84 -9.03 11.61
CA PRO A 153 -18.89 -9.98 12.00
C PRO A 153 -19.05 -11.08 10.94
N GLU A 154 -19.52 -12.25 11.37
CA GLU A 154 -19.72 -13.43 10.51
C GLU A 154 -20.71 -13.19 9.37
N GLN A 155 -21.65 -12.26 9.55
CA GLN A 155 -22.63 -11.88 8.53
C GLN A 155 -22.27 -10.54 7.91
N SER A 156 -22.22 -10.50 6.57
CA SER A 156 -22.08 -9.27 5.79
C SER A 156 -23.38 -8.48 5.73
N SER A 157 -23.29 -7.16 5.90
CA SER A 157 -24.41 -6.24 5.72
C SER A 157 -23.94 -4.89 5.17
N ALA A 158 -24.87 -4.07 4.67
CA ALA A 158 -24.56 -2.70 4.23
C ALA A 158 -24.04 -1.79 5.38
N ARG A 159 -24.28 -2.17 6.64
CA ARG A 159 -23.89 -1.41 7.84
C ARG A 159 -22.64 -1.96 8.53
N SER A 160 -22.19 -3.17 8.18
CA SER A 160 -21.02 -3.80 8.77
C SER A 160 -20.51 -4.92 7.88
N ASN A 161 -19.19 -5.05 7.75
CA ASN A 161 -18.56 -6.04 6.88
C ASN A 161 -18.99 -5.90 5.42
N LEU A 162 -19.01 -4.66 4.90
CA LEU A 162 -19.46 -4.35 3.54
C LEU A 162 -18.69 -5.15 2.47
N LEU A 163 -17.41 -5.43 2.70
CA LEU A 163 -16.57 -6.17 1.76
C LEU A 163 -16.70 -7.69 1.88
N ASN A 164 -17.57 -8.18 2.78
CA ASN A 164 -17.78 -9.61 3.04
C ASN A 164 -16.46 -10.35 3.35
N LEU A 165 -15.69 -9.80 4.28
CA LEU A 165 -14.41 -10.34 4.71
C LEU A 165 -14.61 -11.37 5.82
N THR A 166 -13.80 -12.44 5.78
CA THR A 166 -13.68 -13.43 6.85
C THR A 166 -12.21 -13.62 7.18
N ILE A 167 -11.84 -13.09 8.35
CA ILE A 167 -10.45 -13.09 8.83
C ILE A 167 -10.31 -14.18 9.90
N ALA A 168 -9.36 -15.09 9.69
CA ALA A 168 -9.05 -16.14 10.65
C ALA A 168 -8.66 -15.55 12.03
N PRO A 169 -9.07 -16.17 13.16
CA PRO A 169 -8.89 -15.58 14.49
C PRO A 169 -7.45 -15.17 14.84
N ASP A 170 -6.46 -15.94 14.38
CA ASP A 170 -5.03 -15.71 14.55
C ASP A 170 -4.51 -14.48 13.78
N MET A 171 -5.17 -14.12 12.69
CA MET A 171 -4.79 -13.00 11.82
C MET A 171 -5.45 -11.68 12.23
N LYS A 172 -6.53 -11.72 13.03
CA LYS A 172 -7.24 -10.51 13.48
C LYS A 172 -6.32 -9.51 14.20
N PRO A 173 -5.43 -9.92 15.13
CA PRO A 173 -4.51 -8.98 15.77
C PRO A 173 -3.52 -8.36 14.79
N LEU A 174 -3.00 -9.14 13.83
CA LEU A 174 -2.07 -8.66 12.82
C LEU A 174 -2.73 -7.63 11.90
N VAL A 175 -3.94 -7.92 11.40
CA VAL A 175 -4.70 -7.01 10.54
C VAL A 175 -5.13 -5.76 11.29
N LEU A 176 -5.54 -5.87 12.57
CA LEU A 176 -5.83 -4.73 13.42
C LEU A 176 -4.60 -3.82 13.58
N LEU A 177 -3.46 -4.40 13.94
CA LEU A 177 -2.21 -3.65 14.12
C LEU A 177 -1.81 -2.94 12.83
N TYR A 178 -1.91 -3.65 11.70
CA TYR A 178 -1.65 -3.07 10.39
C TYR A 178 -2.62 -1.91 10.07
N ALA A 179 -3.92 -2.09 10.32
CA ALA A 179 -4.94 -1.07 10.12
C ALA A 179 -4.69 0.19 10.97
N LEU A 180 -4.21 0.01 12.22
CA LEU A 180 -3.78 1.12 13.07
C LEU A 180 -2.62 1.88 12.43
N ILE A 181 -1.59 1.17 11.96
CA ILE A 181 -0.40 1.77 11.36
C ILE A 181 -0.74 2.56 10.09
N ILE A 182 -1.47 1.97 9.14
CA ILE A 182 -1.80 2.67 7.89
C ILE A 182 -2.76 3.85 8.14
N SER A 183 -3.69 3.73 9.10
CA SER A 183 -4.56 4.84 9.51
C SER A 183 -3.75 5.97 10.16
N SER A 184 -2.77 5.65 10.99
CA SER A 184 -1.85 6.63 11.57
C SER A 184 -1.01 7.31 10.50
N MET A 185 -0.49 6.57 9.51
CA MET A 185 0.25 7.16 8.40
C MET A 185 -0.60 8.16 7.62
N PHE A 186 -1.83 7.78 7.26
CA PHE A 186 -2.72 8.67 6.53
C PHE A 186 -3.10 9.92 7.34
N ALA A 187 -3.38 9.75 8.63
CA ALA A 187 -3.67 10.85 9.53
C ALA A 187 -2.48 11.81 9.69
N VAL A 188 -1.27 11.27 9.87
CA VAL A 188 -0.04 12.07 9.95
C VAL A 188 0.20 12.81 8.65
N ALA A 189 0.08 12.14 7.50
CA ALA A 189 0.29 12.73 6.18
C ALA A 189 -0.61 13.95 5.89
N LEU A 190 -1.85 13.94 6.40
CA LEU A 190 -2.80 15.06 6.29
C LEU A 190 -2.66 16.10 7.39
N ALA A 191 -2.18 15.72 8.58
CA ALA A 191 -2.07 16.62 9.72
C ALA A 191 -0.75 17.39 9.78
N THR A 192 0.32 16.90 9.14
CA THR A 192 1.63 17.55 9.11
C THR A 192 1.75 18.56 7.97
N ASN A 193 2.25 19.75 8.28
CA ASN A 193 2.63 20.73 7.26
C ASN A 193 4.13 20.59 6.93
N PRO A 194 4.51 20.33 5.66
CA PRO A 194 5.91 20.21 5.26
C PRO A 194 6.70 21.49 5.51
N LEU A 195 8.03 21.37 5.67
CA LEU A 195 8.90 22.53 5.88
C LEU A 195 8.88 23.49 4.69
N ILE A 196 8.80 22.95 3.46
CA ILE A 196 8.61 23.74 2.25
C ILE A 196 7.11 23.77 1.92
N PRO A 197 6.43 24.94 1.98
CA PRO A 197 4.99 25.01 1.80
C PRO A 197 4.56 24.62 0.37
N THR A 198 3.71 23.60 0.25
CA THR A 198 2.96 23.33 -0.98
C THR A 198 1.67 24.15 -0.96
N THR A 199 1.33 24.82 -2.06
CA THR A 199 0.15 25.72 -2.15
C THR A 199 -1.20 24.99 -2.24
N THR A 200 -1.23 23.67 -2.04
CA THR A 200 -2.41 22.82 -2.25
C THR A 200 -2.95 22.26 -0.94
N TRP A 201 -4.29 22.23 -0.82
CA TRP A 201 -5.02 21.68 0.34
C TRP A 201 -4.80 20.17 0.52
N LEU A 202 -4.51 19.46 -0.58
CA LEU A 202 -4.04 18.09 -0.54
C LEU A 202 -2.52 18.11 -0.71
N SER A 203 -1.79 17.65 0.30
CA SER A 203 -0.34 17.48 0.21
C SER A 203 -0.02 16.24 -0.62
N GLN A 204 1.13 16.22 -1.30
CA GLN A 204 1.61 15.03 -2.00
C GLN A 204 1.71 13.81 -1.07
N ARG A 205 2.09 14.03 0.19
CA ARG A 205 2.08 13.01 1.26
C ARG A 205 0.70 12.43 1.47
N GLY A 206 -0.32 13.28 1.59
CA GLY A 206 -1.71 12.87 1.76
C GLY A 206 -2.24 12.07 0.56
N LEU A 207 -1.90 12.48 -0.66
CA LEU A 207 -2.25 11.72 -1.86
C LEU A 207 -1.63 10.32 -1.85
N GLY A 208 -0.31 10.23 -1.67
CA GLY A 208 0.39 8.94 -1.63
C GLY A 208 -0.14 8.02 -0.54
N ALA A 209 -0.31 8.54 0.69
CA ALA A 209 -0.88 7.79 1.82
C ALA A 209 -2.32 7.33 1.54
N GLY A 210 -3.14 8.17 0.91
CA GLY A 210 -4.50 7.80 0.51
C GLY A 210 -4.52 6.68 -0.52
N MET A 211 -3.60 6.68 -1.48
CA MET A 211 -3.46 5.60 -2.46
C MET A 211 -3.11 4.27 -1.79
N PHE A 212 -2.25 4.25 -0.76
CA PHE A 212 -1.99 3.04 0.04
C PHE A 212 -3.22 2.55 0.78
N VAL A 213 -3.93 3.43 1.50
CA VAL A 213 -5.15 3.04 2.22
C VAL A 213 -6.14 2.35 1.28
N VAL A 214 -6.36 2.91 0.09
CA VAL A 214 -7.27 2.31 -0.88
C VAL A 214 -6.70 1.00 -1.44
N SER A 215 -5.42 0.96 -1.80
CA SER A 215 -4.79 -0.26 -2.32
C SER A 215 -4.84 -1.42 -1.31
N ASP A 216 -4.58 -1.15 -0.03
CA ASP A 216 -4.62 -2.15 1.04
C ASP A 216 -6.02 -2.70 1.27
N VAL A 217 -7.08 -1.92 0.99
CA VAL A 217 -8.45 -2.43 0.97
C VAL A 217 -8.66 -3.45 -0.16
N PHE A 218 -8.05 -3.25 -1.34
CA PHE A 218 -8.07 -4.27 -2.40
C PHE A 218 -7.32 -5.53 -1.97
N VAL A 219 -6.14 -5.39 -1.34
CA VAL A 219 -5.37 -6.52 -0.80
C VAL A 219 -6.18 -7.28 0.25
N ALA A 220 -6.84 -6.58 1.18
CA ALA A 220 -7.68 -7.20 2.19
C ALA A 220 -8.87 -7.96 1.56
N LYS A 221 -9.47 -7.39 0.51
CA LYS A 221 -10.57 -8.05 -0.22
C LYS A 221 -10.08 -9.26 -1.02
N ASP A 222 -8.86 -9.23 -1.56
CA ASP A 222 -8.27 -10.37 -2.27
C ASP A 222 -7.85 -11.50 -1.31
N ALA A 223 -7.32 -11.15 -0.13
CA ALA A 223 -6.82 -12.11 0.85
C ALA A 223 -7.92 -12.74 1.72
N PHE A 224 -8.94 -11.96 2.10
CA PHE A 224 -9.94 -12.35 3.11
C PHE A 224 -11.38 -12.33 2.61
N GLY A 225 -11.64 -11.89 1.38
CA GLY A 225 -13.00 -11.77 0.85
C GLY A 225 -13.60 -13.13 0.48
N ILE A 226 -14.82 -13.40 0.95
CA ILE A 226 -15.60 -14.55 0.50
C ILE A 226 -16.25 -14.20 -0.84
N SER A 227 -15.86 -14.91 -1.90
CA SER A 227 -16.51 -14.82 -3.21
C SER A 227 -17.38 -16.06 -3.45
N PRO A 228 -18.68 -15.90 -3.79
CA PRO A 228 -19.60 -17.03 -3.99
C PRO A 228 -19.27 -17.91 -5.20
N SER A 229 -18.39 -17.44 -6.09
CA SER A 229 -17.84 -18.21 -7.21
C SER A 229 -16.33 -17.98 -7.29
N PRO A 230 -15.53 -18.97 -7.76
CA PRO A 230 -14.12 -18.78 -8.12
C PRO A 230 -13.99 -17.95 -9.41
N GLU A 231 -14.58 -16.77 -9.42
CA GLU A 231 -14.48 -15.85 -10.54
C GLU A 231 -13.07 -15.27 -10.62
N LYS A 232 -12.54 -15.24 -11.84
CA LYS A 232 -11.23 -14.66 -12.11
C LYS A 232 -11.27 -13.18 -11.71
N PRO A 233 -10.29 -12.67 -10.93
CA PRO A 233 -10.23 -11.24 -10.66
C PRO A 233 -10.20 -10.48 -11.99
N SER A 234 -11.15 -9.56 -12.17
CA SER A 234 -11.22 -8.74 -13.38
C SER A 234 -9.90 -7.99 -13.54
N TRP A 235 -9.39 -7.91 -14.78
CA TRP A 235 -8.15 -7.19 -15.09
C TRP A 235 -8.17 -5.75 -14.55
N LEU A 236 -9.37 -5.14 -14.47
CA LEU A 236 -9.57 -3.80 -13.94
C LEU A 236 -9.34 -3.74 -12.44
N ARG A 237 -9.75 -4.77 -11.68
CA ARG A 237 -9.48 -4.86 -10.24
C ARG A 237 -7.97 -4.97 -9.97
N ILE A 238 -7.28 -5.81 -10.74
CA ILE A 238 -5.82 -5.99 -10.66
C ILE A 238 -5.10 -4.68 -11.02
N ALA A 239 -5.51 -4.05 -12.13
CA ALA A 239 -4.92 -2.80 -12.61
C ALA A 239 -5.11 -1.66 -11.61
N VAL A 240 -6.29 -1.53 -11.00
CA VAL A 240 -6.57 -0.51 -9.99
C VAL A 240 -5.78 -0.77 -8.70
N GLY A 241 -5.78 -2.01 -8.20
CA GLY A 241 -5.05 -2.38 -6.99
C GLY A 241 -3.55 -2.10 -7.11
N TYR A 242 -2.90 -2.65 -8.14
CA TYR A 242 -1.48 -2.40 -8.40
C TYR A 242 -1.19 -0.96 -8.81
N GLY A 243 -2.08 -0.34 -9.60
CA GLY A 243 -1.93 1.05 -10.00
C GLY A 243 -1.86 1.97 -8.79
N LEU A 244 -2.81 1.84 -7.85
CA LEU A 244 -2.81 2.62 -6.61
C LEU A 244 -1.57 2.34 -5.75
N TYR A 245 -1.17 1.08 -5.62
CA TYR A 245 0.02 0.71 -4.85
C TYR A 245 1.30 1.32 -5.43
N PHE A 246 1.65 0.98 -6.66
CA PHE A 246 2.94 1.38 -7.25
C PHE A 246 3.02 2.88 -7.52
N TRP A 247 1.92 3.51 -7.96
CA TRP A 247 1.93 4.96 -8.09
C TRP A 247 1.90 5.66 -6.74
N GLY A 248 1.29 5.07 -5.70
CA GLY A 248 1.38 5.56 -4.33
C GLY A 248 2.84 5.62 -3.86
N GLN A 249 3.61 4.56 -4.10
CA GLN A 249 5.06 4.51 -3.83
C GLN A 249 5.81 5.59 -4.63
N MET A 250 5.51 5.74 -5.92
CA MET A 250 6.15 6.74 -6.78
C MET A 250 5.85 8.18 -6.32
N VAL A 251 4.60 8.44 -5.92
CA VAL A 251 4.18 9.74 -5.35
C VAL A 251 4.92 10.01 -4.04
N LEU A 252 5.09 9.03 -3.14
CA LEU A 252 5.87 9.24 -1.93
C LEU A 252 7.37 9.40 -2.21
N ALA A 253 7.93 8.60 -3.10
CA ALA A 253 9.32 8.72 -3.52
C ALA A 253 9.62 10.13 -4.07
N GLY A 254 8.69 10.72 -4.84
CA GLY A 254 8.83 12.07 -5.38
C GLY A 254 8.84 13.18 -4.32
N THR A 255 8.38 12.90 -3.08
CA THR A 255 8.46 13.89 -1.99
C THR A 255 9.90 14.15 -1.53
N VAL A 256 10.84 13.25 -1.83
CA VAL A 256 12.27 13.42 -1.53
C VAL A 256 12.89 14.54 -2.36
N GLU A 257 12.40 14.79 -3.58
CA GLU A 257 12.88 15.88 -4.44
C GLU A 257 12.52 17.27 -3.90
N MET A 258 11.60 17.35 -2.93
CA MET A 258 11.16 18.59 -2.32
C MET A 258 11.89 18.93 -1.00
N THR A 259 12.88 18.12 -0.58
CA THR A 259 13.63 18.32 0.68
C THR A 259 15.11 18.50 0.43
#